data_AF-A0A6V7LMS6-F1
#
_entry.id   AF-A0A6V7LMS6-F1
#
_cell.length_a   1.000
_cell.length_b   1.000
_cell.length_c   1.000
_cell.angle_alpha   90.00
_cell.angle_beta   90.00
_cell.angle_gamma   90.00
#
_symmetry.space_group_name_H-M   'P 1'
#
loop_
_entity.id
_entity.type
_entity.pdbx_description
1 polymer ?
#
loop_
_entity_poly.entity_id
_entity_poly.type
_entity_poly.pdbx_seq_one_letter_code
_entity_poly.pdbx_strand_id
1 'polypeptide(L)' 'IGLVERHGYAAEEHTVITEDGYILKIHRILPRQTSAQSEHSRRRVVFFQHGLLASSDSWVLLGPESDL' A
#
# COMPACT_ATOMS: atom_id res chain seq x y z
N ILE A 1 2.32 7.06 4.37
CA ILE A 1 0.83 7.15 4.34
C ILE A 1 0.32 8.37 3.57
N GLY A 2 0.78 9.59 3.90
CA GLY A 2 0.16 10.82 3.40
C GLY A 2 0.13 11.09 1.89
N LEU A 3 0.87 10.37 1.04
CA LEU A 3 0.77 10.53 -0.42
C LEU A 3 -0.58 10.02 -0.94
N VAL A 4 -0.94 8.78 -0.60
CA VAL A 4 -2.18 8.14 -1.11
C VAL A 4 -3.45 8.71 -0.47
N GLU A 5 -3.35 9.18 0.78
CA GLU A 5 -4.47 9.81 1.49
C GLU A 5 -4.90 11.14 0.86
N ARG A 6 -3.95 11.91 0.29
CA ARG A 6 -4.26 13.14 -0.47
C ARG A 6 -5.10 12.85 -1.71
N HIS A 7 -5.06 11.63 -2.22
CA HIS A 7 -5.85 11.16 -3.36
C HIS A 7 -7.10 10.37 -2.93
N GLY A 8 -7.46 10.39 -1.64
CA GLY A 8 -8.69 9.78 -1.12
C GLY A 8 -8.63 8.27 -0.93
N TYR A 9 -7.43 7.69 -0.87
CA TYR A 9 -7.25 6.29 -0.48
C TYR A 9 -6.91 6.18 1.00
N ALA A 10 -7.58 5.28 1.72
CA ALA A 10 -7.17 4.91 3.07
C ALA A 10 -5.94 3.98 3.01
N ALA A 11 -5.06 4.04 4.00
CA ALA A 11 -3.87 3.21 4.06
C ALA A 11 -3.49 2.82 5.50
N GLU A 12 -2.76 1.71 5.60
CA GLU A 12 -2.24 1.14 6.85
C GLU A 12 -0.71 1.08 6.79
N GLU A 13 -0.08 1.13 7.97
CA GLU A 13 1.33 0.79 8.16
C GLU A 13 1.45 -0.46 9.04
N HIS A 14 2.31 -1.38 8.64
CA HIS A 14 2.63 -2.59 9.40
C HIS A 14 4.11 -2.61 9.71
N THR A 15 4.44 -2.85 10.98
CA THR A 15 5.82 -3.13 11.41
C THR A 15 6.04 -4.64 11.34
N VAL A 16 7.02 -5.08 10.56
CA VAL A 16 7.42 -6.48 10.41
C VAL A 16 8.86 -6.63 10.88
N ILE A 17 9.11 -7.63 11.71
CA ILE A 17 10.45 -7.96 12.18
C ILE A 17 10.90 -9.21 11.43
N THR A 18 12.03 -9.14 10.71
CA THR A 18 12.60 -10.30 10.02
C THR A 18 13.26 -11.27 11.02
N GLU A 19 13.54 -12.50 10.58
CA GLU A 19 14.18 -13.51 11.45
C GLU A 19 15.57 -13.07 11.96
N ASP A 20 16.28 -12.28 11.16
CA ASP A 20 17.59 -11.69 11.49
C ASP A 20 17.50 -10.32 12.19
N GLY A 21 16.29 -9.86 12.53
CA GLY A 21 16.07 -8.73 13.44
C GLY A 21 15.93 -7.35 12.78
N TYR A 22 15.81 -7.27 11.45
CA TYR A 22 15.50 -6.01 10.78
C TYR A 22 14.04 -5.62 11.01
N ILE A 23 13.81 -4.34 11.29
CA ILE A 23 12.47 -3.77 11.50
C ILE A 23 12.05 -3.07 10.21
N LEU A 24 11.16 -3.73 9.46
CA LEU A 24 10.62 -3.23 8.20
C LEU A 24 9.28 -2.53 8.43
N LYS A 25 9.09 -1.41 7.75
CA LYS A 25 7.79 -0.74 7.68
C LYS A 25 7.17 -1.02 6.31
N ILE A 26 6.03 -1.70 6.30
CA ILE A 26 5.26 -2.03 5.09
C ILE A 26 4.03 -1.14 5.02
N HIS A 27 3.77 -0.58 3.85
CA HIS A 27 2.60 0.26 3.58
C HIS A 27 1.56 -0.53 2.79
N ARG A 28 0.28 -0.41 3.17
CA ARG A 28 -0.83 -1.07 2.49
C ARG A 28 -1.92 -0.05 2.15
N ILE A 29 -2.26 0.06 0.88
CA ILE A 29 -3.44 0.83 0.45
C ILE A 29 -4.68 -0.03 0.66
N LEU A 30 -5.68 0.53 1.33
CA LEU A 30 -6.94 -0.14 1.58
C LEU A 30 -7.87 -0.05 0.37
N PRO A 31 -8.71 -1.08 0.16
CA PRO A 31 -9.74 -1.01 -0.87
C PRO A 31 -10.68 0.18 -0.63
N ARG A 32 -11.04 0.90 -1.69
CA ARG A 32 -12.18 1.83 -1.61
C ARG A 32 -13.44 1.03 -1.30
N GLN A 33 -14.19 1.45 -0.29
CA GLN A 33 -15.53 0.94 -0.05
C GLN A 33 -16.39 1.31 -1.27
N THR A 34 -16.69 0.32 -2.10
CA THR A 34 -17.69 0.47 -3.16
C THR A 34 -18.95 -0.25 -2.71
N SER A 35 -20.10 0.35 -2.99
CA SER A 35 -21.44 -0.14 -2.59
C SER A 35 -21.77 -1.55 -3.11
N ALA A 36 -20.97 -2.10 -4.02
CA ALA A 36 -21.15 -3.42 -4.63
C ALA A 36 -20.36 -4.54 -3.93
N GLN A 37 -19.54 -4.26 -2.92
CA GLN A 37 -18.62 -5.24 -2.35
C GLN A 37 -19.14 -5.71 -0.99
N SER A 38 -19.69 -6.92 -0.98
CA SER A 38 -20.05 -7.62 0.25
C SER A 38 -18.84 -7.64 1.19
N GLU A 39 -19.09 -7.39 2.47
CA GLU A 39 -18.15 -7.43 3.60
C GLU A 39 -17.28 -8.71 3.65
N HIS A 40 -17.63 -9.74 2.87
CA HIS A 40 -17.01 -11.06 2.84
C HIS A 40 -16.23 -11.39 1.55
N SER A 41 -16.09 -10.46 0.60
CA SER A 41 -15.26 -10.70 -0.58
C SER A 41 -13.77 -10.63 -0.21
N ARG A 42 -13.12 -11.79 -0.10
CA ARG A 42 -11.66 -11.90 0.11
C ARG A 42 -10.93 -11.35 -1.12
N ARG A 43 -10.62 -10.05 -1.10
CA ARG A 43 -9.91 -9.38 -2.20
C ARG A 43 -8.50 -9.99 -2.35
N ARG A 44 -8.07 -10.13 -3.60
CA ARG A 44 -6.71 -10.59 -3.91
C ARG A 44 -5.69 -9.57 -3.43
N VAL A 45 -4.61 -10.05 -2.84
CA VAL A 45 -3.49 -9.22 -2.40
C VAL A 45 -2.48 -9.15 -3.53
N VAL A 46 -1.96 -7.96 -3.79
CA VAL A 46 -0.83 -7.72 -4.69
C VAL A 46 0.28 -7.08 -3.86
N PHE A 47 1.50 -7.57 -4.01
CA PHE A 47 2.68 -7.05 -3.32
C PHE A 47 3.60 -6.35 -4.32
N PHE A 48 4.04 -5.14 -3.97
CA PHE A 48 4.94 -4.35 -4.80
C PHE A 48 6.27 -4.16 -4.07
N GLN A 49 7.35 -4.58 -4.73
CA GLN A 49 8.71 -4.45 -4.22
C GLN A 49 9.48 -3.44 -5.05
N HIS A 50 9.96 -2.37 -4.42
CA HIS A 50 10.76 -1.37 -5.10
C HIS A 50 12.14 -1.93 -5.50
N GLY A 51 12.80 -1.23 -6.43
CA GLY A 51 14.16 -1.54 -6.89
C GLY A 51 15.27 -1.02 -5.99
N LEU A 52 16.50 -1.03 -6.52
CA LEU A 52 17.69 -0.54 -5.83
C LEU A 52 17.61 0.98 -5.57
N LEU A 53 18.03 1.43 -4.37
CA LEU A 53 17.99 2.84 -3.94
C LEU A 53 16.61 3.51 -4.00
N ALA A 54 15.55 2.72 -3.84
CA ALA A 54 14.16 3.18 -3.87
C ALA A 54 13.41 2.82 -2.57
N SER A 55 12.13 3.21 -2.48
CA SER A 55 11.24 2.86 -1.38
C SER A 55 9.82 2.59 -1.89
N SER A 56 8.87 2.29 -0.99
CA SER A 56 7.47 2.05 -1.36
C SER A 56 6.77 3.24 -2.02
N ASP A 57 7.30 4.47 -1.86
CA ASP A 57 6.78 5.67 -2.51
C ASP A 57 6.90 5.65 -4.04
N SER A 58 7.81 4.84 -4.60
CA SER A 58 8.04 4.73 -6.03
C SER A 58 6.82 4.27 -6.84
N TRP A 59 5.83 3.69 -6.17
CA TRP A 59 4.59 3.22 -6.79
C TRP A 59 3.45 4.22 -6.74
N VAL A 60 3.61 5.35 -6.02
CA VAL A 60 2.50 6.28 -5.69
C VAL A 60 2.92 7.75 -5.68
N LEU A 61 4.07 8.07 -6.28
CA LEU A 61 4.72 9.37 -6.21
C LEU A 61 4.00 10.46 -7.05
N LEU A 62 3.57 10.09 -8.26
CA LEU A 62 2.90 10.95 -9.25
C LEU A 62 1.37 10.96 -9.08
N GLY A 63 0.83 9.98 -8.37
CA GLY A 63 -0.60 9.88 -8.07
C GLY A 63 -1.39 9.03 -9.09
N PRO A 64 -2.70 8.87 -8.88
CA PRO A 64 -3.51 7.79 -9.49
C PRO A 64 -3.73 7.90 -11.01
N GLU A 65 -3.46 9.05 -11.61
CA GLU A 65 -3.61 9.26 -13.06
C GLU A 65 -2.31 8.99 -13.83
N SER A 66 -1.20 8.72 -13.13
CA SER A 66 0.13 8.58 -13.73
C SER A 66 0.92 7.40 -13.20
N ASP A 67 0.69 7.04 -11.93
CA ASP A 67 1.19 5.81 -11.32
C ASP A 67 0.11 4.72 -11.26
N LEU A 68 0.47 3.58 -10.70
CA LEU A 68 -0.43 2.45 -10.43
C LEU A 68 -1.45 2.74 -9.31
#